data_AF-A0A0R3UAN6-F1
#
_entry.id   AF-A0A0R3UAN6-F1
#
_cell.length_a   1.000
_cell.length_b   1.000
_cell.length_c   1.000
_cell.angle_alpha   90.00
_cell.angle_beta   90.00
_cell.angle_gamma   90.00
#
_symmetry.space_group_name_H-M   'P 1'
#
loop_
_entity.id
_entity.type
_entity.pdbx_description
1 polymer ?
#
loop_
_entity_poly.entity_id
_entity_poly.type
_entity_poly.pdbx_seq_one_letter_code
_entity_poly.pdbx_strand_id
1 'polypeptide(L)'
;MDLEGPICATFLAGFACLPILWIVNFVWFFSAAFLGPPSEDRKKFRLYVCLSFFGALIWILGLIIWNIVYSQNRISWGVLGDRLSFNIPPGEL
;
A
#
# COMPACT_ATOMS: atom_id res chain seq x y z
N MET A 1 -24.11 8.01 -11.23
CA MET A 1 -23.01 8.42 -10.33
C MET A 1 -21.76 7.83 -10.94
N ASP A 2 -20.99 8.66 -11.64
CA ASP A 2 -19.89 8.19 -12.49
C ASP A 2 -18.66 7.94 -11.63
N LEU A 3 -18.47 6.69 -11.22
CA LEU A 3 -17.42 6.30 -10.28
C LEU A 3 -16.02 6.20 -10.93
N GLU A 4 -15.89 6.44 -12.24
CA GLU A 4 -14.63 6.33 -12.98
C GLU A 4 -13.59 7.39 -12.56
N GLY A 5 -14.01 8.64 -12.38
CA GLY A 5 -13.15 9.74 -11.93
C GLY A 5 -12.47 9.46 -10.59
N PRO A 6 -13.23 9.16 -9.51
CA PRO A 6 -12.64 8.94 -8.19
C PRO A 6 -11.75 7.70 -8.12
N ILE A 7 -12.05 6.60 -8.82
CA ILE A 7 -11.16 5.41 -8.86
C ILE A 7 -9.80 5.73 -9.46
N CYS A 8 -9.78 6.45 -10.57
CA CYS A 8 -8.53 6.73 -11.26
C CYS A 8 -7.64 7.65 -10.40
N ALA A 9 -8.27 8.64 -9.75
CA ALA A 9 -7.58 9.55 -8.83
C ALA A 9 -6.99 8.82 -7.60
N THR A 10 -7.75 7.95 -6.94
CA THR A 10 -7.27 7.19 -5.77
C THR A 10 -6.23 6.14 -6.14
N PHE A 11 -6.34 5.51 -7.32
CA PHE A 11 -5.32 4.59 -7.83
C PHE A 11 -4.00 5.31 -8.12
N LEU A 12 -4.03 6.46 -8.79
CA LEU A 12 -2.84 7.27 -9.08
C LEU A 12 -2.21 7.82 -7.80
N ALA A 13 -3.03 8.31 -6.86
CA ALA A 13 -2.55 8.82 -5.59
C ALA A 13 -1.84 7.75 -4.73
N GLY A 14 -2.21 6.47 -4.88
CA GLY A 14 -1.51 5.38 -4.19
C GLY A 14 -0.04 5.22 -4.61
N PHE A 15 0.34 5.66 -5.81
CA PHE A 15 1.75 5.68 -6.24
C PHE A 15 2.61 6.70 -5.46
N ALA A 16 2.01 7.65 -4.75
CA ALA A 16 2.74 8.55 -3.84
C ALA A 16 3.10 7.87 -2.50
N CYS A 17 3.46 6.59 -2.54
CA CYS A 17 3.87 5.76 -1.40
C CYS A 17 2.79 5.62 -0.30
N LEU A 18 1.51 5.58 -0.69
CA LEU A 18 0.38 5.48 0.24
C LEU A 18 -0.34 4.13 0.10
N PRO A 19 0.22 3.03 0.64
CA PRO A 19 -0.41 1.70 0.53
C PRO A 19 -1.80 1.64 1.19
N ILE A 20 -2.01 2.40 2.27
CA ILE A 20 -3.32 2.50 2.95
C ILE A 20 -4.39 3.05 2.00
N LEU A 21 -4.03 3.99 1.12
CA LEU A 21 -4.97 4.58 0.17
C LEU A 21 -5.45 3.56 -0.86
N TRP A 22 -4.57 2.67 -1.33
CA TRP A 22 -4.95 1.56 -2.21
C TRP A 22 -5.84 0.53 -1.50
N ILE A 23 -5.66 0.29 -0.20
CA ILE A 23 -6.55 -0.57 0.59
C ILE A 23 -7.95 0.06 0.69
N VAL A 24 -8.01 1.35 1.03
CA VAL A 24 -9.29 2.08 1.09
C VAL A 24 -9.99 2.05 -0.26
N ASN A 25 -9.24 2.27 -1.36
CA ASN A 25 -9.76 2.15 -2.71
C ASN A 25 -10.34 0.75 -2.98
N PHE A 26 -9.61 -0.30 -2.60
CA PHE A 26 -10.09 -1.67 -2.77
C PHE A 26 -11.39 -1.93 -2.01
N VAL A 27 -11.45 -1.59 -0.72
CA VAL A 27 -12.62 -1.84 0.13
C VAL A 27 -13.84 -1.02 -0.31
N TRP A 28 -13.65 0.27 -0.61
CA TRP A 28 -14.75 1.18 -0.97
C TRP A 28 -15.42 0.76 -2.29
N PHE A 29 -14.63 0.36 -3.28
CA PHE A 29 -15.14 0.00 -4.60
C PHE A 29 -15.37 -1.50 -4.79
N PHE A 30 -15.11 -2.33 -3.77
CA PHE A 30 -15.31 -3.79 -3.83
C PHE A 30 -16.76 -4.15 -4.19
N SER A 31 -17.74 -3.55 -3.51
CA SER A 31 -19.16 -3.83 -3.78
C SER A 31 -19.56 -3.41 -5.20
N ALA A 32 -19.12 -2.24 -5.66
CA ALA A 32 -19.39 -1.76 -7.02
C ALA A 32 -18.72 -2.64 -8.09
N ALA A 33 -17.51 -3.14 -7.83
CA ALA A 33 -16.76 -3.96 -8.77
C ALA A 33 -17.26 -5.41 -8.85
N PHE A 34 -17.68 -6.01 -7.73
CA PHE A 34 -17.99 -7.45 -7.65
C PHE A 34 -19.47 -7.77 -7.45
N LEU A 35 -20.24 -6.93 -6.74
CA LEU A 35 -21.65 -7.16 -6.41
C LEU A 35 -22.63 -6.38 -7.31
N GLY A 36 -22.13 -5.42 -8.10
CA GLY A 36 -22.93 -4.64 -9.05
C GLY A 36 -23.37 -5.41 -10.31
N PRO A 37 -24.34 -4.87 -11.08
CA PRO A 37 -24.87 -5.50 -12.28
C PRO A 37 -23.78 -5.74 -13.35
N PRO A 38 -23.87 -6.84 -14.13
CA PRO A 38 -22.88 -7.14 -15.17
C PRO A 38 -22.87 -6.12 -16.31
N SER A 39 -21.73 -5.46 -16.51
CA SER A 39 -21.46 -4.59 -17.67
C SER A 39 -20.03 -4.78 -18.17
N GLU A 40 -19.75 -4.33 -19.40
CA GLU A 40 -18.38 -4.30 -19.94
C GLU A 40 -17.48 -3.36 -19.12
N ASP A 41 -18.02 -2.22 -18.65
CA ASP A 41 -17.28 -1.28 -17.81
C ASP A 41 -16.90 -1.88 -16.44
N ARG A 42 -17.69 -2.82 -15.92
CA ARG A 42 -17.38 -3.57 -14.69
C ARG A 42 -16.09 -4.38 -14.79
N LYS A 43 -15.67 -4.80 -16.00
CA LYS A 43 -14.39 -5.53 -16.17
C LYS A 43 -13.20 -4.59 -15.92
N LYS A 44 -13.24 -3.38 -16.49
CA LYS A 44 -12.21 -2.35 -16.26
C LYS A 44 -12.15 -1.95 -14.79
N PHE A 45 -13.32 -1.78 -14.16
CA PHE A 45 -13.43 -1.46 -12.74
C PHE A 45 -12.76 -2.51 -11.84
N ARG A 46 -13.06 -3.80 -12.08
CA ARG A 46 -12.44 -4.91 -11.36
C ARG A 46 -10.93 -4.94 -11.52
N LEU A 47 -10.42 -4.65 -12.73
CA LEU A 47 -8.98 -4.60 -12.96
C LEU A 47 -8.29 -3.52 -12.10
N TYR A 48 -8.82 -2.28 -12.08
CA TYR A 48 -8.22 -1.21 -11.27
C TYR A 48 -8.30 -1.46 -9.76
N VAL A 49 -9.40 -2.03 -9.29
CA VAL A 49 -9.57 -2.43 -7.88
C VAL A 49 -8.58 -3.54 -7.51
N CYS A 50 -8.42 -4.56 -8.35
CA CYS A 50 -7.42 -5.62 -8.13
C CYS A 50 -5.98 -5.10 -8.20
N LEU A 51 -5.65 -4.23 -9.16
CA LEU A 51 -4.32 -3.62 -9.28
C LEU A 51 -3.98 -2.78 -8.04
N SER A 52 -4.95 -2.04 -7.50
CA SER A 52 -4.79 -1.32 -6.22
C SER A 52 -4.43 -2.29 -5.09
N PHE A 53 -5.14 -3.41 -4.98
CA PHE A 53 -4.87 -4.42 -3.96
C PHE A 53 -3.46 -5.03 -4.08
N PHE A 54 -3.05 -5.42 -5.29
CA PHE A 54 -1.69 -5.93 -5.52
C PHE A 54 -0.61 -4.88 -5.25
N GLY A 55 -0.85 -3.62 -5.65
CA GLY A 55 0.03 -2.51 -5.30
C GLY A 55 0.19 -2.36 -3.80
N ALA A 56 -0.91 -2.40 -3.05
CA ALA A 56 -0.88 -2.33 -1.59
C ALA A 56 -0.10 -3.49 -0.97
N LEU A 57 -0.32 -4.72 -1.45
CA LEU A 57 0.42 -5.91 -0.99
C LEU A 57 1.93 -5.78 -1.23
N ILE A 58 2.34 -5.36 -2.42
CA ILE A 58 3.76 -5.19 -2.75
C ILE A 58 4.41 -4.17 -1.81
N TRP A 59 3.74 -3.05 -1.55
CA TRP A 59 4.24 -2.04 -0.62
C TRP A 59 4.30 -2.52 0.82
N ILE A 60 3.28 -3.22 1.31
CA ILE A 60 3.28 -3.79 2.66
C ILE A 60 4.42 -4.79 2.80
N LEU A 61 4.62 -5.68 1.83
CA LEU A 61 5.72 -6.64 1.83
C LEU A 61 7.07 -5.92 1.80
N GLY A 62 7.23 -4.89 0.97
CA GLY A 62 8.43 -4.06 0.94
C GLY A 62 8.74 -3.42 2.29
N LEU A 63 7.73 -2.86 2.96
CA LEU A 63 7.87 -2.27 4.30
C LEU A 63 8.20 -3.31 5.37
N ILE A 64 7.58 -4.50 5.31
CA ILE A 64 7.89 -5.61 6.23
C ILE A 64 9.34 -6.06 6.05
N ILE A 65 9.76 -6.30 4.79
CA ILE A 65 11.12 -6.72 4.47
C ILE A 65 12.12 -5.65 4.95
N TRP A 66 11.86 -4.37 4.68
CA TRP A 66 12.69 -3.28 5.16
C TRP A 66 12.79 -3.25 6.70
N ASN A 67 11.67 -3.41 7.41
CA ASN A 67 11.68 -3.48 8.88
C ASN A 67 12.49 -4.67 9.41
N ILE A 68 12.39 -5.85 8.79
CA ILE A 68 13.16 -7.03 9.18
C ILE A 68 14.66 -6.78 8.95
N VAL A 69 15.04 -6.30 7.77
CA VAL A 69 16.45 -5.99 7.44
C VAL A 69 17.00 -4.95 8.39
N TYR A 70 16.25 -3.88 8.64
CA TYR A 70 16.62 -2.83 9.57
C TYR A 70 16.79 -3.38 11.00
N SER A 71 15.82 -4.13 11.49
CA SER A 71 15.85 -4.71 12.84
C SER A 71 17.04 -5.65 13.04
N GLN A 72 17.40 -6.43 12.02
CA GLN A 72 18.50 -7.40 12.11
C GLN A 72 19.88 -6.76 11.96
N ASN A 73 20.00 -5.69 11.18
CA ASN A 73 21.30 -5.11 10.82
C ASN A 73 21.56 -3.73 11.44
N ARG A 74 20.60 -3.10 12.15
CA ARG A 74 20.80 -1.75 12.70
C ARG A 74 22.04 -1.62 13.57
N ILE A 75 22.36 -2.64 14.37
CA ILE A 75 23.51 -2.65 15.28
C ILE A 75 24.81 -2.72 14.46
N SER A 76 24.85 -3.56 13.43
CA SER A 76 26.04 -3.70 12.57
C SER A 76 26.29 -2.48 11.68
N TRP A 77 25.26 -1.67 11.42
CA TRP A 77 25.38 -0.42 10.67
C TRP A 77 25.95 0.74 11.49
N GLY A 78 26.10 0.58 12.81
CA GLY A 78 26.67 1.59 13.72
C GLY A 78 26.01 2.96 13.57
N VAL A 79 26.82 4.00 13.32
CA VAL A 79 26.36 5.40 13.20
C VAL A 79 25.26 5.59 12.16
N LEU A 80 25.27 4.81 11.06
CA LEU A 80 24.21 4.87 10.05
C LEU A 80 22.89 4.35 10.61
N GLY A 81 22.92 3.23 11.35
CA GLY A 81 21.76 2.66 12.02
C GLY A 81 21.19 3.60 13.07
N ASP A 82 22.04 4.30 13.82
CA ASP A 82 21.58 5.26 14.83
C ASP A 82 20.96 6.51 14.19
N ARG A 83 21.52 7.01 13.08
CA ARG A 83 20.96 8.17 12.36
C ARG A 83 19.63 7.88 11.68
N LEU A 84 19.41 6.64 11.26
CA LEU A 84 18.14 6.18 10.68
C LEU A 84 17.09 5.86 11.75
N SER A 85 17.51 5.70 13.01
CA SER A 85 16.61 5.37 14.12
C SER A 85 15.83 6.60 14.54
N PHE A 86 14.51 6.56 14.39
CA PHE A 86 13.63 7.57 15.00
C PHE A 86 13.47 7.35 16.51
N ASN A 87 13.42 6.09 16.94
CA ASN A 87 13.30 5.71 18.35
C ASN A 87 14.37 4.66 18.67
N ILE A 88 15.29 5.00 19.59
CA ILE A 88 16.34 4.10 20.07
C ILE A 88 15.88 3.55 21.42
N PRO A 89 15.64 2.24 21.57
CA PRO A 89 15.26 1.68 22.85
C PRO A 89 16.39 1.87 23.87
N PRO A 90 16.11 2.46 25.05
CA PRO A 90 17.12 2.61 26.09
C PRO A 90 17.52 1.24 26.63
N GLY A 91 18.80 0.88 26.46
CA GLY A 91 19.39 -0.34 27.03
C GLY A 91 19.84 -1.42 26.03
N GLU A 92 19.52 -1.26 24.74
CA GLU A 92 19.98 -2.17 23.67
C GLU A 92 20.86 -1.40 22.67
N LEU A 93 22.16 -1.37 22.96
CA LEU A 93 23.19 -0.89 22.03
C LEU A 93 23.78 -2.07 21.25
#